data_AF-A0A1F9YMA4-F1
#
_entry.id   AF-A0A1F9YMA4-F1
#
_cell.length_a   1.000
_cell.length_b   1.000
_cell.length_c   1.000
_cell.angle_alpha   90.00
_cell.angle_beta   90.00
_cell.angle_gamma   90.00
#
_symmetry.space_group_name_H-M   'P 1'
#
loop_
_entity.id
_entity.type
_entity.pdbx_description
1 polymer ?
#
loop_
_entity_poly.entity_id
_entity_poly.type
_entity_poly.pdbx_seq_one_letter_code
_entity_poly.pdbx_strand_id
1 'polypeptide(L)'
;MLRPLIGCLVLNLAAAAGAADDWNRRKTKLDRFHQQDEFRVFYTLSGVQDALPPGSRRDADGDGTPDLVQDVAAQLVAARRVFTEVLGLRHPLQSPRYGGKPKVVNVNLMDFDEGNGTTYDEPIWKAAQRARP
;
A
#
# COMPACT_ATOMS: atom_id res chain seq x y z
N MET A 1 -15.01 -39.07 43.52
CA MET A 1 -14.21 -39.21 42.27
C MET A 1 -14.63 -38.10 41.32
N LEU A 2 -13.69 -37.21 40.98
CA LEU A 2 -13.92 -35.88 40.41
C LEU A 2 -13.88 -35.95 38.87
N ARG A 3 -14.88 -35.41 38.17
CA ARG A 3 -14.91 -35.27 36.69
C ARG A 3 -14.19 -33.99 36.29
N PRO A 4 -13.26 -33.96 35.31
CA PRO A 4 -12.76 -32.72 34.78
C PRO A 4 -13.69 -32.20 33.67
N LEU A 5 -14.19 -30.97 33.86
CA LEU A 5 -14.83 -30.17 32.82
C LEU A 5 -13.73 -29.56 31.94
N ILE A 6 -13.62 -30.05 30.69
CA ILE A 6 -12.78 -29.42 29.67
C ILE A 6 -13.58 -28.25 29.09
N GLY A 7 -13.32 -27.06 29.61
CA GLY A 7 -13.80 -25.81 29.04
C GLY A 7 -13.06 -25.51 27.74
N CYS A 8 -13.77 -25.59 26.63
CA CYS A 8 -13.26 -25.25 25.30
C CYS A 8 -13.11 -23.73 25.20
N LEU A 9 -11.88 -23.22 25.28
CA LEU A 9 -11.55 -21.82 25.01
C LEU A 9 -11.59 -21.62 23.49
N VAL A 10 -12.70 -21.10 22.96
CA VAL A 10 -12.77 -20.63 21.57
C VAL A 10 -12.11 -19.25 21.51
N LEU A 11 -10.85 -19.21 21.08
CA LEU A 11 -10.12 -17.98 20.81
C LEU A 11 -10.58 -17.42 19.45
N ASN A 12 -11.34 -16.33 19.47
CA ASN A 12 -11.84 -15.67 18.25
C ASN A 12 -10.71 -14.85 17.59
N LEU A 13 -10.18 -15.36 16.47
CA LEU A 13 -9.05 -14.82 15.71
C LEU A 13 -9.52 -14.02 14.47
N ALA A 14 -10.35 -12.97 14.63
CA ALA A 14 -11.03 -12.34 13.48
C ALA A 14 -10.61 -10.89 13.14
N ALA A 15 -9.88 -10.17 14.00
CA ALA A 15 -9.75 -8.71 13.83
C ALA A 15 -8.70 -8.25 12.80
N ALA A 16 -7.61 -9.00 12.57
CA ALA A 16 -6.54 -8.58 11.64
C ALA A 16 -6.84 -8.87 10.15
N ALA A 17 -7.82 -9.74 9.87
CA ALA A 17 -8.21 -10.09 8.50
C ALA A 17 -8.96 -8.93 7.79
N GLY A 18 -9.82 -8.21 8.52
CA GLY A 18 -10.74 -7.22 7.93
C GLY A 18 -10.05 -6.05 7.24
N ALA A 19 -8.99 -5.47 7.81
CA ALA A 19 -8.30 -4.32 7.22
C ALA A 19 -7.49 -4.69 5.95
N ALA A 20 -6.84 -5.86 5.95
CA ALA A 20 -6.12 -6.35 4.78
C ALA A 20 -7.10 -6.71 3.63
N ASP A 21 -8.26 -7.26 3.98
CA ASP A 21 -9.33 -7.59 3.02
C ASP A 21 -9.94 -6.32 2.42
N ASP A 22 -10.14 -5.28 3.21
CA ASP A 22 -10.64 -3.96 2.77
C ASP A 22 -9.67 -3.27 1.82
N TRP A 23 -8.37 -3.27 2.15
CA TRP A 23 -7.32 -2.75 1.27
C TRP A 23 -7.26 -3.50 -0.06
N ASN A 24 -7.31 -4.84 -0.03
CA ASN A 24 -7.29 -5.64 -1.25
C ASN A 24 -8.51 -5.36 -2.13
N ARG A 25 -9.70 -5.22 -1.54
CA ARG A 25 -10.94 -4.87 -2.24
C ARG A 25 -10.93 -3.45 -2.81
N ARG A 26 -10.28 -2.49 -2.14
CA ARG A 26 -10.16 -1.11 -2.64
C ARG A 26 -9.22 -1.02 -3.83
N LYS A 27 -8.05 -1.66 -3.77
CA LYS A 27 -7.10 -1.74 -4.89
C LYS A 27 -7.74 -2.24 -6.18
N THR A 28 -8.66 -3.21 -6.11
CA THR A 28 -9.32 -3.74 -7.32
C THR A 28 -10.27 -2.73 -7.98
N LYS A 29 -10.57 -1.60 -7.33
CA LYS A 29 -11.39 -0.52 -7.89
C LYS A 29 -10.57 0.54 -8.64
N LEU A 30 -9.25 0.50 -8.56
CA LEU A 30 -8.38 1.38 -9.34
C LEU A 30 -8.39 0.91 -10.80
N ASP A 31 -9.07 1.68 -11.65
CA ASP A 31 -9.43 1.29 -13.01
C ASP A 31 -8.46 1.82 -14.09
N ARG A 32 -7.56 2.74 -13.71
CA ARG A 32 -6.54 3.31 -14.61
C ARG A 32 -5.15 3.00 -14.09
N PHE A 33 -4.18 2.98 -15.01
CA PHE A 33 -2.77 2.95 -14.64
C PHE A 33 -1.91 3.75 -15.61
N HIS A 34 -0.80 4.27 -15.10
CA HIS A 34 0.31 4.80 -15.89
C HIS A 34 1.55 3.98 -15.55
N GLN A 35 2.40 3.69 -16.53
CA GLN A 35 3.62 2.93 -16.29
C GLN A 35 4.83 3.66 -16.86
N GLN A 36 5.86 3.83 -16.03
CA GLN A 36 7.17 4.33 -16.43
C GLN A 36 8.24 3.38 -15.88
N ASP A 37 9.11 2.88 -16.77
CA ASP A 37 10.05 1.80 -16.49
C ASP A 37 9.37 0.61 -15.77
N GLU A 38 9.91 0.17 -14.62
CA GLU A 38 9.33 -0.88 -13.80
C GLU A 38 8.17 -0.43 -12.89
N PHE A 39 7.85 0.86 -12.81
CA PHE A 39 6.83 1.37 -11.88
C PHE A 39 5.49 1.53 -12.57
N ARG A 40 4.49 0.78 -12.10
CA ARG A 40 3.10 0.88 -12.56
C ARG A 40 2.25 1.53 -11.47
N VAL A 41 1.79 2.75 -11.73
CA VAL A 41 0.99 3.55 -10.82
C VAL A 41 -0.49 3.40 -11.17
N PHE A 42 -1.24 2.76 -10.28
CA PHE A 42 -2.69 2.60 -10.37
C PHE A 42 -3.42 3.75 -9.68
N TYR A 43 -4.50 4.21 -10.28
CA TYR A 43 -5.33 5.30 -9.79
C TYR A 43 -6.76 5.19 -10.33
N THR A 44 -7.69 5.98 -9.78
CA THR A 44 -9.01 6.19 -10.38
C THR A 44 -9.39 7.67 -10.34
N LEU A 45 -10.22 8.08 -11.30
CA LEU A 45 -10.80 9.42 -11.37
C LEU A 45 -12.27 9.44 -10.92
N SER A 46 -12.82 8.28 -10.58
CA SER A 46 -14.24 8.11 -10.28
C SER A 46 -14.44 7.44 -8.92
N GLY A 47 -15.60 7.69 -8.31
CA GLY A 47 -15.90 7.24 -6.95
C GLY A 47 -15.64 8.32 -5.89
N VAL A 48 -16.00 7.99 -4.64
CA VAL A 48 -16.01 8.94 -3.52
C VAL A 48 -14.76 8.81 -2.65
N GLN A 49 -14.22 7.60 -2.50
CA GLN A 49 -13.14 7.30 -1.56
C GLN A 49 -11.75 7.43 -2.19
N ASP A 50 -11.46 6.62 -3.22
CA ASP A 50 -10.10 6.50 -3.79
C ASP A 50 -9.85 7.33 -5.06
N ALA A 51 -10.82 8.18 -5.44
CA ALA A 51 -10.67 9.02 -6.61
C ALA A 51 -9.67 10.14 -6.35
N LEU A 52 -8.75 10.38 -7.28
CA LEU A 52 -7.84 11.53 -7.18
C LEU A 52 -8.64 12.81 -6.92
N PRO A 53 -8.25 13.69 -5.99
CA PRO A 53 -8.95 14.94 -5.74
C PRO A 53 -8.99 15.80 -7.02
N PRO A 54 -10.06 16.58 -7.29
CA PRO A 54 -10.17 17.38 -8.52
C PRO A 54 -8.95 18.27 -8.81
N GLY A 55 -8.34 18.87 -7.78
CA GLY A 55 -7.12 19.69 -7.92
C GLY A 55 -5.88 18.93 -8.40
N SER A 56 -5.87 17.61 -8.27
CA SER A 56 -4.78 16.71 -8.68
C SER A 56 -5.01 16.04 -10.03
N ARG A 57 -6.12 16.36 -10.72
CA ARG A 57 -6.50 15.76 -12.03
C ARG A 57 -6.03 16.57 -13.23
N ARG A 58 -5.21 17.60 -13.02
CA ARG A 58 -4.67 18.43 -14.09
C ARG A 58 -3.86 17.54 -15.05
N ASP A 59 -4.09 17.72 -16.34
CA ASP A 59 -3.40 17.07 -17.44
C ASP A 59 -3.00 18.20 -18.41
N ALA A 60 -1.75 18.62 -18.32
CA ALA A 60 -1.27 19.82 -18.99
C ALA A 60 -0.98 19.60 -20.48
N ASP A 61 -0.51 18.40 -20.81
CA ASP A 61 -0.07 18.01 -22.14
C ASP A 61 -1.16 17.27 -22.93
N GLY A 62 -2.26 16.90 -22.27
CA GLY A 62 -3.44 16.31 -22.87
C GLY A 62 -3.26 14.83 -23.20
N ASP A 63 -2.33 14.14 -22.55
CA ASP A 63 -2.03 12.73 -22.80
C ASP A 63 -3.06 11.77 -22.16
N GLY A 64 -4.01 12.31 -21.39
CA GLY A 64 -5.07 11.60 -20.69
C GLY A 64 -4.66 11.08 -19.30
N THR A 65 -3.43 11.32 -18.86
CA THR A 65 -2.86 10.95 -17.57
C THR A 65 -2.64 12.22 -16.74
N PRO A 66 -3.21 12.32 -15.52
CA PRO A 66 -2.95 13.48 -14.68
C PRO A 66 -1.46 13.68 -14.41
N ASP A 67 -0.99 14.92 -14.46
CA ASP A 67 0.40 15.34 -14.23
C ASP A 67 0.94 14.74 -12.93
N LEU A 68 0.13 14.71 -11.85
CA LEU A 68 0.50 14.11 -10.57
C LEU A 68 0.92 12.63 -10.71
N VAL A 69 0.21 11.85 -11.52
CA VAL A 69 0.50 10.43 -11.70
C VAL A 69 1.82 10.25 -12.44
N GLN A 70 2.06 11.09 -13.46
CA GLN A 70 3.32 11.11 -14.20
C GLN A 70 4.49 11.52 -13.29
N ASP A 71 4.32 12.58 -12.49
CA ASP A 71 5.31 13.06 -11.53
C ASP A 71 5.68 11.98 -10.50
N VAL A 72 4.70 11.26 -9.96
CA VAL A 72 4.96 10.14 -9.05
C VAL A 72 5.80 9.06 -9.72
N ALA A 73 5.48 8.67 -10.96
CA ALA A 73 6.23 7.66 -11.69
C ALA A 73 7.68 8.14 -11.97
N ALA A 74 7.85 9.39 -12.38
CA ALA A 74 9.15 10.00 -12.61
C ALA A 74 10.00 10.09 -11.33
N GLN A 75 9.38 10.47 -10.20
CA GLN A 75 10.05 10.48 -8.89
C GLN A 75 10.49 9.09 -8.44
N LEU A 76 9.68 8.05 -8.68
CA LEU A 76 10.04 6.67 -8.35
C LEU A 76 11.24 6.19 -9.18
N VAL A 77 11.27 6.50 -10.48
CA VAL A 77 12.42 6.21 -11.35
C VAL A 77 13.67 6.96 -10.86
N ALA A 78 13.55 8.25 -10.56
CA ALA A 78 14.65 9.04 -10.04
C ALA A 78 15.19 8.48 -8.71
N ALA A 79 14.30 8.16 -7.77
CA ALA A 79 14.65 7.55 -6.50
C ALA A 79 15.37 6.20 -6.70
N ARG A 80 14.84 5.35 -7.59
CA ARG A 80 15.48 4.07 -7.93
C ARG A 80 16.91 4.30 -8.43
N ARG A 81 17.14 5.25 -9.34
CA ARG A 81 18.48 5.57 -9.84
C ARG A 81 19.41 6.02 -8.73
N VAL A 82 18.95 6.90 -7.83
CA VAL A 82 19.75 7.31 -6.66
C VAL A 82 20.15 6.09 -5.82
N PHE A 83 19.20 5.22 -5.47
CA PHE A 83 19.50 4.06 -4.65
C PHE A 83 20.42 3.05 -5.34
N THR A 84 20.23 2.78 -6.64
CA THR A 84 20.99 1.73 -7.32
C THR A 84 22.30 2.20 -7.94
N GLU A 85 22.32 3.40 -8.53
CA GLU A 85 23.46 3.90 -9.30
C GLU A 85 24.39 4.77 -8.46
N VAL A 86 23.84 5.60 -7.57
CA VAL A 86 24.64 6.48 -6.70
C VAL A 86 25.08 5.74 -5.43
N LEU A 87 24.16 5.05 -4.77
CA LEU A 87 24.43 4.35 -3.51
C LEU A 87 24.84 2.89 -3.69
N GLY A 88 24.77 2.35 -4.91
CA GLY A 88 25.18 0.98 -5.23
C GLY A 88 24.30 -0.11 -4.59
N LEU A 89 23.07 0.22 -4.17
CA LEU A 89 22.15 -0.76 -3.60
C LEU A 89 21.60 -1.68 -4.67
N ARG A 90 21.27 -2.92 -4.28
CA ARG A 90 20.65 -3.88 -5.19
C ARG A 90 19.24 -3.43 -5.56
N HIS A 91 18.94 -3.46 -6.86
CA HIS A 91 17.59 -3.22 -7.36
C HIS A 91 16.57 -4.18 -6.69
N PRO A 92 15.42 -3.70 -6.19
CA PRO A 92 14.47 -4.52 -5.44
C PRO A 92 13.98 -5.75 -6.21
N LEU A 93 13.72 -5.61 -7.52
CA LEU A 93 13.31 -6.72 -8.38
C LEU A 93 14.39 -7.78 -8.60
N GLN A 94 15.66 -7.46 -8.32
CA GLN A 94 16.78 -8.40 -8.37
C GLN A 94 17.07 -9.03 -7.00
N SER A 95 16.28 -8.70 -5.97
CA SER A 95 16.42 -9.31 -4.66
C SER A 95 16.21 -10.83 -4.74
N PRO A 96 17.04 -11.63 -4.04
CA PRO A 96 16.86 -13.09 -3.96
C PRO A 96 15.45 -13.49 -3.51
N ARG A 97 14.79 -12.66 -2.68
CA ARG A 97 13.41 -12.86 -2.23
C ARG A 97 12.42 -13.11 -3.37
N TYR A 98 12.64 -12.45 -4.51
CA TYR A 98 11.74 -12.53 -5.66
C TYR A 98 12.31 -13.36 -6.82
N GLY A 99 13.54 -13.87 -6.68
CA GLY A 99 14.20 -14.70 -7.67
C GLY A 99 14.29 -14.09 -9.07
N GLY A 100 14.29 -12.75 -9.20
CA GLY A 100 14.31 -12.04 -10.48
C GLY A 100 13.04 -12.19 -11.34
N LYS A 101 11.98 -12.78 -10.79
CA LYS A 101 10.72 -13.05 -11.50
C LYS A 101 9.87 -11.79 -11.75
N PRO A 102 9.57 -10.95 -10.75
CA PRO A 102 8.74 -9.77 -10.99
C PRO A 102 9.48 -8.76 -11.86
N LYS A 103 8.75 -8.19 -12.83
CA LYS A 103 9.25 -7.17 -13.75
C LYS A 103 8.72 -5.77 -13.44
N VAL A 104 7.74 -5.69 -12.55
CA VAL A 104 6.99 -4.47 -12.26
C VAL A 104 6.81 -4.33 -10.75
N VAL A 105 6.90 -3.09 -10.27
CA VAL A 105 6.49 -2.65 -8.94
C VAL A 105 5.16 -1.93 -9.08
N ASN A 106 4.10 -2.50 -8.49
CA ASN A 106 2.78 -1.88 -8.50
C ASN A 106 2.69 -0.87 -7.35
N VAL A 107 2.35 0.36 -7.69
CA VAL A 107 2.09 1.48 -6.78
C VAL A 107 0.61 1.82 -6.90
N ASN A 108 -0.09 1.97 -5.78
CA ASN A 108 -1.53 2.25 -5.77
C ASN A 108 -1.74 3.61 -5.11
N LEU A 109 -2.25 4.59 -5.85
CA LEU A 109 -2.67 5.88 -5.30
C LEU A 109 -4.08 5.72 -4.76
N MET A 110 -4.20 5.75 -3.45
CA MET A 110 -5.46 5.58 -2.71
C MET A 110 -5.50 6.58 -1.56
N ASP A 111 -6.71 6.88 -1.11
CA ASP A 111 -6.89 7.69 0.08
C ASP A 111 -6.56 6.88 1.33
N PHE A 112 -6.12 7.55 2.40
CA PHE A 112 -5.92 6.90 3.69
C PHE A 112 -7.03 7.38 4.64
N ASP A 113 -7.80 6.44 5.18
CA ASP A 113 -8.91 6.78 6.07
C ASP A 113 -8.40 7.45 7.37
N GLU A 114 -7.15 7.14 7.77
CA GLU A 114 -6.45 7.74 8.92
C GLU A 114 -4.93 7.86 8.62
N GLY A 115 -4.37 9.05 8.85
CA GLY A 115 -2.92 9.31 8.75
C GLY A 115 -2.39 9.54 7.32
N ASN A 116 -1.19 10.12 7.21
CA ASN A 116 -0.50 10.35 5.92
C ASN A 116 0.36 9.14 5.49
N GLY A 117 0.11 7.95 6.06
CA GLY A 117 0.99 6.79 5.87
C GLY A 117 2.40 7.07 6.39
N THR A 118 2.52 7.68 7.57
CA THR A 118 3.83 8.04 8.10
C THR A 118 4.54 6.80 8.64
N THR A 119 5.86 6.71 8.49
CA THR A 119 6.69 5.63 9.05
C THR A 119 6.59 5.51 10.58
N TYR A 120 5.96 6.49 11.25
CA TYR A 120 5.73 6.54 12.69
C TYR A 120 4.25 6.39 13.09
N ASP A 121 3.35 6.06 12.16
CA ASP A 121 2.03 5.60 12.54
C ASP A 121 2.23 4.29 13.33
N GLU A 122 2.06 4.36 14.65
CA GLU A 122 2.39 3.25 15.54
C GLU A 122 1.64 1.98 15.08
N PRO A 123 2.29 0.80 15.04
CA PRO A 123 1.52 -0.42 15.19
C PRO A 123 0.92 -0.35 16.60
N ILE A 124 -0.36 -0.01 16.69
CA ILE A 124 -1.08 0.06 17.96
C ILE A 124 -1.16 -1.37 18.52
N TRP A 125 -0.11 -1.82 19.19
CA TRP A 125 -0.17 -2.96 20.07
C TRP A 125 -0.94 -2.51 21.30
N LYS A 126 -2.27 -2.66 21.28
CA LYS A 126 -3.06 -2.62 22.52
C LYS A 126 -2.72 -3.84 23.37
N ALA A 127 -1.60 -3.80 24.08
CA ALA A 127 -1.49 -4.47 25.37
C ALA A 127 -1.06 -3.48 26.45
N ALA A 128 -1.63 -3.69 27.63
CA ALA A 128 -1.27 -3.07 28.92
C ALA A 128 -1.93 -1.74 29.31
N GLN A 129 -3.24 -1.56 29.08
CA GLN A 129 -4.01 -0.51 29.79
C GLN A 129 -5.32 -0.96 30.45
N ARG A 130 -5.48 -2.24 30.84
CA ARG A 130 -6.42 -2.56 31.93
C ARG A 130 -5.83 -3.53 32.93
N ALA A 131 -5.80 -3.02 34.16
CA ALA A 131 -5.58 -3.71 35.44
C ALA A 131 -4.15 -4.16 35.75
N ARG A 132 -3.30 -3.20 36.15
CA ARG A 132 -2.60 -3.41 37.42
C ARG A 132 -3.65 -3.22 38.54
N PRO A 133 -3.74 -4.12 39.53
CA PRO A 133 -4.62 -3.94 40.67
C PRO A 133 -4.25 -2.67 41.46
#